data_AF-A0A1V3S001-F1
#
_entry.id   AF-A0A1V3S001-F1
#
_cell.length_a   1.000
_cell.length_b   1.000
_cell.length_c   1.000
_cell.angle_alpha   90.00
_cell.angle_beta   90.00
_cell.angle_gamma   90.00
#
_symmetry.space_group_name_H-M   'P 1'
#
loop_
_entity.id
_entity.type
_entity.pdbx_description
1 polymer ?
#
loop_
_entity_poly.entity_id
_entity_poly.type
_entity_poly.pdbx_seq_one_letter_code
_entity_poly.pdbx_strand_id
1 'polypeptide(L)'
;MPVFSSLQGPARRSTLALITATALGLSACGGGSDAPPDDGSGGTGPSASIEALKGDWVQKGCVKTGAQSFKKFLRARITGPTTLDYFEGVLSFGGNGCEGASVLAGPSKLGTVTFARSEANQGLAAHWGTFLTVTGTRFGAIWTLRTGDSLCLLGDEIPSIQPSLSAVSASLATVPADNCFGR
;
A
#
# COMPACT_ATOMS: atom_id res chain seq x y z
N MET A 1 5.75 -12.00 69.78
CA MET A 1 5.50 -13.45 69.71
C MET A 1 5.07 -13.78 68.28
N PRO A 2 5.56 -14.83 67.60
CA PRO A 2 6.87 -15.47 67.65
C PRO A 2 7.56 -15.66 66.26
N VAL A 3 8.89 -15.80 66.33
CA VAL A 3 9.77 -16.79 65.66
C VAL A 3 10.20 -16.63 64.18
N PHE A 4 11.47 -16.25 64.08
CA PHE A 4 12.54 -16.56 63.11
C PHE A 4 12.42 -17.84 62.27
N SER A 5 12.97 -17.83 61.06
CA SER A 5 14.11 -18.71 60.71
C SER A 5 14.77 -18.33 59.37
N SER A 6 16.07 -18.11 59.46
CA SER A 6 17.10 -18.07 58.43
C SER A 6 17.38 -19.45 57.82
N LEU A 7 17.86 -19.51 56.57
CA LEU A 7 18.86 -20.46 56.02
C LEU A 7 19.02 -20.19 54.51
N GLN A 8 20.10 -19.56 54.02
CA GLN A 8 21.40 -20.16 53.66
C GLN A 8 21.32 -21.43 52.79
N GLY A 9 21.85 -21.37 51.57
CA GLY A 9 22.31 -22.57 50.84
C GLY A 9 22.46 -22.40 49.32
N PRO A 10 23.35 -23.15 48.65
CA PRO A 10 24.35 -22.55 47.76
C PRO A 10 24.35 -23.04 46.29
N ALA A 11 25.35 -22.53 45.57
CA ALA A 11 25.73 -22.67 44.16
C ALA A 11 26.09 -24.09 43.64
N ARG A 12 26.01 -24.26 42.31
CA ARG A 12 26.97 -24.97 41.41
C ARG A 12 26.44 -24.91 39.97
N ARG A 13 27.11 -24.30 38.98
CA ARG A 13 28.31 -24.65 38.18
C ARG A 13 28.20 -25.89 37.25
N SER A 14 28.46 -25.61 35.97
CA SER A 14 29.03 -26.46 34.90
C SER A 14 28.10 -27.54 34.30
N THR A 15 28.04 -27.82 32.99
CA THR A 15 29.16 -28.26 32.12
C THR A 15 28.77 -28.28 30.63
N LEU A 16 29.79 -28.24 29.77
CA LEU A 16 29.86 -28.38 28.31
C LEU A 16 29.05 -29.53 27.64
N ALA A 17 28.51 -29.17 26.46
CA ALA A 17 28.75 -29.71 25.11
C ALA A 17 28.80 -31.24 24.78
N LEU A 18 28.28 -31.48 23.56
CA LEU A 18 28.76 -32.33 22.44
C LEU A 18 27.87 -33.55 22.03
N ILE A 19 27.89 -33.78 20.70
CA ILE A 19 27.55 -34.97 19.89
C ILE A 19 26.03 -35.24 19.74
N THR A 20 25.42 -35.47 18.57
CA THR A 20 25.79 -36.38 17.47
C THR A 20 25.04 -36.05 16.18
N ALA A 21 25.73 -36.18 15.04
CA ALA A 21 25.14 -36.29 13.72
C ALA A 21 24.66 -37.73 13.48
N THR A 22 23.46 -37.87 12.90
CA THR A 22 22.99 -39.13 12.31
C THR A 22 22.20 -38.80 11.06
N ALA A 23 22.79 -39.07 9.90
CA ALA A 23 22.10 -39.19 8.64
C ALA A 23 21.69 -40.66 8.48
N LEU A 24 20.41 -40.93 8.26
CA LEU A 24 19.92 -42.19 7.67
C LEU A 24 18.59 -41.87 6.97
N GLY A 25 18.60 -42.05 5.65
CA GLY A 25 17.41 -41.99 4.81
C GLY A 25 16.50 -43.18 5.07
N LEU A 26 15.19 -42.95 4.94
CA LEU A 26 14.18 -43.98 4.85
C LEU A 26 13.28 -43.72 3.64
N SER A 27 13.00 -44.84 3.00
CA SER A 27 12.28 -45.10 1.76
C SER A 27 10.79 -44.80 1.80
N ALA A 28 10.30 -44.44 0.61
CA ALA A 28 8.96 -44.60 0.02
C ALA A 28 7.84 -45.31 0.82
N CYS A 29 6.66 -44.68 0.86
CA CYS A 29 5.38 -45.17 0.32
C CYS A 29 4.23 -44.35 0.91
N GLY A 30 3.31 -43.86 0.08
CA GLY A 30 1.95 -43.60 0.56
C GLY A 30 1.21 -42.45 -0.11
N GLY A 31 0.17 -42.82 -0.86
CA GLY A 31 -1.09 -42.08 -0.84
C GLY A 31 -1.27 -41.09 -1.97
N GLY A 32 -2.08 -41.50 -2.96
CA GLY A 32 -2.52 -40.63 -4.03
C GLY A 32 -3.31 -39.43 -3.54
N SER A 33 -3.16 -38.34 -4.29
CA SER A 33 -4.19 -37.36 -4.56
C SER A 33 -3.82 -36.78 -5.91
N ASP A 34 -4.58 -37.11 -6.96
CA ASP A 34 -4.62 -36.31 -8.16
C ASP A 34 -5.21 -34.94 -7.78
N ALA A 35 -4.38 -34.11 -7.16
CA ALA A 35 -4.66 -32.68 -7.08
C ALA A 35 -4.32 -32.14 -8.48
N PRO A 36 -5.30 -31.59 -9.22
CA PRO A 36 -4.95 -30.80 -10.39
C PRO A 36 -3.97 -29.70 -9.93
N PRO A 37 -3.02 -29.26 -10.77
CA PRO A 37 -2.29 -28.05 -10.47
C PRO A 37 -3.33 -26.98 -10.18
N ASP A 38 -3.29 -26.46 -8.95
CA ASP A 38 -4.04 -25.29 -8.57
C ASP A 38 -3.45 -24.20 -9.46
N ASP A 39 -4.11 -23.94 -10.60
CA ASP A 39 -3.92 -22.76 -11.44
C ASP A 39 -4.46 -21.55 -10.65
N GLY A 40 -3.95 -21.39 -9.43
CA GLY A 40 -4.07 -20.23 -8.62
C GLY A 40 -3.31 -19.14 -9.36
N SER A 41 -4.02 -18.45 -10.24
CA SER A 41 -3.80 -17.03 -10.47
C SER A 41 -4.12 -16.32 -9.15
N GLY A 42 -3.30 -16.57 -8.13
CA GLY A 42 -3.18 -15.77 -6.94
C GLY A 42 -2.57 -14.47 -7.41
N GLY A 43 -3.44 -13.60 -7.94
CA GLY A 43 -3.05 -12.28 -8.38
C GLY A 43 -2.18 -11.68 -7.30
N THR A 44 -0.97 -11.25 -7.66
CA THR A 44 -0.06 -10.65 -6.70
C THR A 44 -0.81 -9.49 -6.04
N GLY A 45 -0.98 -9.56 -4.73
CA GLY A 45 -1.66 -8.51 -3.97
C GLY A 45 -0.99 -7.15 -4.18
N PRO A 46 -1.66 -6.04 -3.83
CA PRO A 46 -1.09 -4.72 -4.02
C PRO A 46 0.28 -4.57 -3.36
N SER A 47 1.22 -3.92 -4.04
CA SER A 47 2.61 -3.84 -3.58
C SER A 47 2.85 -2.67 -2.63
N ALA A 48 3.60 -2.90 -1.54
CA ALA A 48 4.10 -1.85 -0.65
C ALA A 48 5.28 -1.05 -1.26
N SER A 49 5.78 -1.42 -2.43
CA SER A 49 6.83 -0.65 -3.11
C SER A 49 6.24 0.61 -3.74
N ILE A 50 6.90 1.75 -3.55
CA ILE A 50 6.49 3.01 -4.20
C ILE A 50 6.57 2.93 -5.74
N GLU A 51 7.33 1.97 -6.29
CA GLU A 51 7.37 1.69 -7.73
C GLU A 51 5.99 1.35 -8.30
N ALA A 52 5.10 0.75 -7.48
CA ALA A 52 3.74 0.46 -7.91
C ALA A 52 2.88 1.71 -8.08
N LEU A 53 3.27 2.84 -7.47
CA LEU A 53 2.57 4.13 -7.58
C LEU A 53 2.99 4.91 -8.83
N LYS A 54 4.14 4.59 -9.42
CA LYS A 54 4.70 5.30 -10.57
C LYS A 54 3.80 5.16 -11.80
N GLY A 55 3.65 6.27 -12.52
CA GLY A 55 2.97 6.29 -13.82
C GLY A 55 1.79 7.23 -13.84
N ASP A 56 0.91 6.97 -14.81
CA ASP A 56 -0.25 7.79 -15.13
C ASP A 56 -1.51 7.10 -14.63
N TRP A 57 -2.38 7.90 -14.01
CA TRP A 57 -3.58 7.44 -13.34
C TRP A 57 -4.74 8.35 -13.73
N VAL A 58 -5.86 7.76 -14.11
CA VAL A 58 -7.05 8.50 -14.52
C VAL A 58 -8.15 8.28 -13.51
N GLN A 59 -8.77 9.36 -13.04
CA GLN A 59 -9.88 9.26 -12.10
C GLN A 59 -11.03 8.47 -12.73
N LYS A 60 -11.59 7.53 -11.97
CA LYS A 60 -12.67 6.65 -12.43
C LYS A 60 -13.95 7.44 -12.68
N GLY A 61 -14.26 8.37 -11.80
CA GLY A 61 -15.41 9.26 -11.89
C GLY A 61 -15.36 10.19 -13.10
N CYS A 62 -16.53 10.45 -13.68
CA CYS A 62 -16.71 11.34 -14.81
C CYS A 62 -17.53 12.56 -14.40
N VAL A 63 -16.97 13.76 -14.54
CA VAL A 63 -17.69 15.01 -14.33
C VAL A 63 -18.30 15.46 -15.63
N LYS A 64 -19.59 15.79 -15.64
CA LYS A 64 -20.34 16.18 -16.85
C LYS A 64 -20.63 17.68 -16.80
N THR A 65 -20.43 18.39 -17.90
CA THR A 65 -20.74 19.81 -18.01
C THR A 65 -21.19 20.13 -19.43
N GLY A 66 -22.50 20.25 -19.62
CA GLY A 66 -23.11 20.50 -20.94
C GLY A 66 -22.70 19.42 -21.95
N ALA A 67 -22.11 19.85 -23.07
CA ALA A 67 -21.64 18.98 -24.14
C ALA A 67 -20.22 18.44 -23.94
N GLN A 68 -19.64 18.61 -22.75
CA GLN A 68 -18.31 18.13 -22.40
C GLN A 68 -18.34 17.30 -21.13
N SER A 69 -17.29 16.51 -20.96
CA SER A 69 -17.05 15.76 -19.74
C SER A 69 -15.57 15.65 -19.42
N PHE A 70 -15.25 15.42 -18.15
CA PHE A 70 -13.90 15.57 -17.62
C PHE A 70 -13.54 14.47 -16.63
N LYS A 71 -12.27 14.07 -16.66
CA LYS A 71 -11.64 13.22 -15.64
C LYS A 71 -10.38 13.89 -15.14
N LYS A 72 -10.08 13.78 -13.85
CA LYS A 72 -8.75 14.15 -13.35
C LYS A 72 -7.72 13.16 -13.87
N PHE A 73 -6.55 13.69 -14.19
CA PHE A 73 -5.37 12.93 -14.53
C PHE A 73 -4.32 13.18 -13.46
N LEU A 74 -3.69 12.12 -12.99
CA LEU A 74 -2.60 12.14 -12.03
C LEU A 74 -1.38 11.51 -12.68
N ARG A 75 -0.22 12.12 -12.50
CA ARG A 75 1.07 11.50 -12.84
C ARG A 75 1.97 11.48 -11.61
N ALA A 76 2.51 10.31 -11.32
CA ALA A 76 3.45 10.08 -10.23
C ALA A 76 4.81 9.72 -10.81
N ARG A 77 5.83 10.55 -10.53
CA ARG A 77 7.21 10.34 -11.00
C ARG A 77 8.12 10.15 -9.80
N ILE A 78 8.72 8.98 -9.67
CA ILE A 78 9.71 8.72 -8.62
C ILE A 78 10.95 9.58 -8.87
N THR A 79 11.37 10.28 -7.83
CA THR A 79 12.53 11.19 -7.83
C THR A 79 13.58 10.80 -6.79
N GLY A 80 13.26 9.86 -5.90
CA GLY A 80 14.20 9.28 -4.95
C GLY A 80 13.63 8.00 -4.31
N PRO A 81 14.38 7.36 -3.40
CA PRO A 81 14.04 6.04 -2.86
C PRO A 81 12.66 5.96 -2.16
N THR A 82 12.21 7.07 -1.57
CA THR A 82 10.90 7.20 -0.91
C THR A 82 10.12 8.43 -1.38
N THR A 83 10.51 9.02 -2.50
CA THR A 83 10.02 10.32 -2.96
C THR A 83 9.49 10.24 -4.37
N LEU A 84 8.33 10.87 -4.57
CA LEU A 84 7.77 11.10 -5.90
C LEU A 84 7.30 12.54 -6.05
N ASP A 85 7.39 13.04 -7.27
CA ASP A 85 6.71 14.24 -7.69
C ASP A 85 5.29 13.89 -8.13
N TYR A 86 4.33 14.66 -7.60
CA TYR A 86 2.90 14.52 -7.88
C TYR A 86 2.45 15.63 -8.81
N PHE A 87 1.91 15.22 -9.95
CA PHE A 87 1.38 16.10 -10.98
C PHE A 87 -0.11 15.83 -11.18
N GLU A 88 -0.88 16.88 -11.47
CA GLU A 88 -2.28 16.74 -11.90
C GLU A 88 -2.55 17.49 -13.20
N GLY A 89 -3.51 16.96 -13.95
CA GLY A 89 -4.11 17.56 -15.12
C GLY A 89 -5.58 17.16 -15.25
N VAL A 90 -6.19 17.52 -16.37
CA VAL A 90 -7.58 17.20 -16.68
C VAL A 90 -7.66 16.64 -18.09
N LEU A 91 -8.28 15.47 -18.24
CA LEU A 91 -8.71 14.94 -19.53
C LEU A 91 -10.08 15.50 -19.85
N SER A 92 -10.20 16.14 -21.01
CA SER A 92 -11.45 16.68 -21.53
C SER A 92 -11.94 15.81 -22.68
N PHE A 93 -13.22 15.44 -22.64
CA PHE A 93 -13.89 14.59 -23.62
C PHE A 93 -15.06 15.34 -24.25
N GLY A 94 -15.35 15.02 -25.51
CA GLY A 94 -16.62 15.41 -26.13
C GLY A 94 -17.78 14.59 -25.57
N GLY A 95 -18.96 15.19 -25.47
CA GLY A 95 -20.14 14.53 -24.92
C GLY A 95 -20.07 14.36 -23.39
N ASN A 96 -20.98 13.55 -22.84
CA ASN A 96 -21.22 13.46 -21.40
C ASN A 96 -20.83 12.10 -20.78
N GLY A 97 -20.02 11.31 -21.48
CA GLY A 97 -19.64 9.94 -21.08
C GLY A 97 -18.22 9.77 -20.55
N CYS A 98 -17.32 10.74 -20.73
CA CYS A 98 -15.87 10.55 -20.56
C CYS A 98 -15.34 9.33 -21.33
N GLU A 99 -15.78 9.21 -22.59
CA GLU A 99 -15.49 8.10 -23.50
C GLU A 99 -14.87 8.63 -24.79
N GLY A 100 -14.06 7.80 -25.45
CA GLY A 100 -13.42 8.13 -26.72
C GLY A 100 -12.20 9.04 -26.58
N ALA A 101 -11.90 9.78 -27.65
CA ALA A 101 -10.74 10.65 -27.72
C ALA A 101 -10.82 11.79 -26.69
N SER A 102 -9.70 12.08 -26.04
CA SER A 102 -9.59 13.16 -25.06
C SER A 102 -8.43 14.09 -25.36
N VAL A 103 -8.55 15.30 -24.84
CA VAL A 103 -7.47 16.29 -24.81
C VAL A 103 -7.00 16.45 -23.38
N LEU A 104 -5.71 16.25 -23.13
CA LEU A 104 -5.10 16.47 -21.83
C LEU A 104 -4.68 17.94 -21.68
N ALA A 105 -5.22 18.60 -20.65
CA ALA A 105 -4.72 19.87 -20.16
C ALA A 105 -3.80 19.63 -18.95
N GLY A 106 -2.55 20.11 -19.00
CA GLY A 106 -1.49 19.78 -18.03
C GLY A 106 -0.66 18.55 -18.47
N PRO A 107 -0.04 17.79 -17.54
CA PRO A 107 -0.13 17.92 -16.09
C PRO A 107 0.91 18.89 -15.51
N SER A 108 0.54 19.60 -14.44
CA SER A 108 1.41 20.52 -13.71
C SER A 108 1.83 19.91 -12.37
N LYS A 109 3.08 20.17 -11.95
CA LYS A 109 3.56 19.69 -10.64
C LYS A 109 2.78 20.39 -9.53
N LEU A 110 2.12 19.62 -8.67
CA LEU A 110 1.44 20.14 -7.49
C LEU A 110 2.31 20.07 -6.23
N GLY A 111 3.29 19.17 -6.22
CA GLY A 111 4.27 19.10 -5.15
C GLY A 111 5.05 17.80 -5.15
N THR A 112 5.57 17.44 -3.98
CA THR A 112 6.37 16.24 -3.77
C THR A 112 5.82 15.49 -2.55
N VAL A 113 5.67 14.17 -2.69
CA VAL A 113 5.29 13.28 -1.59
C VAL A 113 6.53 12.54 -1.12
N THR A 114 6.79 12.56 0.18
CA THR A 114 7.86 11.78 0.82
C THR A 114 7.22 10.75 1.73
N PHE A 115 7.36 9.47 1.40
CA PHE A 115 6.81 8.37 2.19
C PHE A 115 7.74 8.02 3.35
N ALA A 116 7.16 7.92 4.54
CA ALA A 116 7.86 7.51 5.75
C ALA A 116 7.76 6.00 5.97
N ARG A 117 6.66 5.38 5.52
CA ARG A 117 6.43 3.94 5.63
C ARG A 117 5.44 3.44 4.59
N SER A 118 5.45 2.14 4.36
CA SER A 118 4.49 1.47 3.49
C SER A 118 4.18 0.08 4.03
N GLU A 119 2.94 -0.35 3.93
CA GLU A 119 2.46 -1.66 4.38
C GLU A 119 1.53 -2.23 3.33
N ALA A 120 1.47 -3.56 3.21
CA ALA A 120 0.57 -4.23 2.29
C ALA A 120 0.05 -5.55 2.85
N ASN A 121 -1.13 -5.95 2.35
CA ASN A 121 -1.73 -7.26 2.52
C ASN A 121 -2.36 -7.72 1.19
N GLN A 122 -3.12 -8.81 1.21
CA GLN A 122 -3.75 -9.40 0.02
C GLN A 122 -4.69 -8.45 -0.74
N GLY A 123 -5.31 -7.47 -0.07
CA GLY A 123 -6.33 -6.60 -0.67
C GLY A 123 -5.94 -5.12 -0.79
N LEU A 124 -4.92 -4.68 -0.05
CA LEU A 124 -4.59 -3.27 0.11
C LEU A 124 -3.10 -3.07 0.37
N ALA A 125 -2.51 -2.09 -0.30
CA ALA A 125 -1.27 -1.44 0.09
C ALA A 125 -1.56 0.01 0.45
N ALA A 126 -0.86 0.51 1.46
CA ALA A 126 -0.93 1.90 1.88
C ALA A 126 0.49 2.46 2.10
N HIS A 127 0.67 3.71 1.70
CA HIS A 127 1.94 4.44 1.77
C HIS A 127 1.68 5.74 2.51
N TRP A 128 2.20 5.86 3.73
CA TRP A 128 2.04 7.04 4.57
C TRP A 128 3.22 7.97 4.37
N GLY A 129 2.94 9.25 4.22
CA GLY A 129 3.95 10.25 4.00
C GLY A 129 3.47 11.67 4.22
N THR A 130 4.35 12.59 3.86
CA THR A 130 4.06 14.03 3.86
C THR A 130 3.99 14.52 2.42
N PHE A 131 2.92 15.21 2.07
CA PHE A 131 2.81 15.96 0.83
C PHE A 131 3.23 17.42 1.08
N LEU A 132 4.25 17.87 0.37
CA LEU A 132 4.70 19.26 0.33
C LEU A 132 4.25 19.89 -0.99
N THR A 133 3.33 20.84 -0.94
CA THR A 133 2.85 21.55 -2.14
C THR A 133 3.93 22.46 -2.72
N VAL A 134 3.80 22.83 -3.99
CA VAL A 134 4.64 23.85 -4.63
C VAL A 134 4.56 25.22 -3.95
N THR A 135 3.50 25.49 -3.18
CA THR A 135 3.34 26.70 -2.36
C THR A 135 3.97 26.60 -0.97
N GLY A 136 4.60 25.47 -0.64
CA GLY A 136 5.28 25.26 0.64
C GLY A 136 4.39 24.73 1.77
N THR A 137 3.12 24.41 1.51
CA THR A 137 2.19 23.87 2.52
C THR A 137 2.41 22.37 2.70
N ARG A 138 2.32 21.88 3.94
CA ARG A 138 2.54 20.48 4.29
C ARG A 138 1.26 19.82 4.80
N PHE A 139 1.00 18.61 4.32
CA PHE A 139 -0.14 17.78 4.73
C PHE A 139 0.29 16.33 4.93
N GLY A 140 -0.39 15.62 5.83
CA GLY A 140 -0.30 14.16 5.86
C GLY A 140 -0.97 13.59 4.61
N ALA A 141 -0.37 12.56 4.03
CA ALA A 141 -0.88 11.92 2.84
C ALA A 141 -0.78 10.40 2.97
N ILE A 142 -1.86 9.72 2.58
CA ILE A 142 -1.87 8.26 2.44
C ILE A 142 -2.26 7.91 1.02
N TRP A 143 -1.32 7.33 0.29
CA TRP A 143 -1.58 6.79 -1.05
C TRP A 143 -1.90 5.31 -0.89
N THR A 144 -2.98 4.85 -1.50
CA THR A 144 -3.47 3.48 -1.31
C THR A 144 -3.65 2.78 -2.65
N LEU A 145 -3.17 1.55 -2.75
CA LEU A 145 -3.38 0.70 -3.92
C LEU A 145 -4.26 -0.48 -3.51
N ARG A 146 -5.38 -0.65 -4.21
CA ARG A 146 -6.23 -1.84 -4.13
C ARG A 146 -5.96 -2.76 -5.31
N THR A 147 -6.49 -3.97 -5.24
CA THR A 147 -6.47 -4.91 -6.36
C THR A 147 -7.07 -4.30 -7.63
N GLY A 148 -6.56 -4.74 -8.80
CA GLY A 148 -6.95 -4.19 -10.10
C GLY A 148 -6.49 -2.75 -10.31
N ASP A 149 -5.32 -2.39 -9.77
CA ASP A 149 -4.67 -1.10 -9.95
C ASP A 149 -5.61 0.08 -9.69
N SER A 150 -6.24 0.08 -8.51
CA SER A 150 -7.05 1.21 -8.08
C SER A 150 -6.30 2.03 -7.04
N LEU A 151 -5.80 3.19 -7.46
CA LEU A 151 -5.12 4.16 -6.60
C LEU A 151 -6.16 5.08 -5.95
N CYS A 152 -6.20 5.18 -4.62
CA CYS A 152 -6.98 6.21 -3.92
C CYS A 152 -6.04 7.05 -3.06
N LEU A 153 -6.27 8.37 -3.06
CA LEU A 153 -5.51 9.31 -2.24
C LEU A 153 -6.37 9.73 -1.05
N LEU A 154 -5.85 9.57 0.15
CA LEU A 154 -6.48 10.05 1.38
C LEU A 154 -5.66 11.19 1.96
N GLY A 155 -6.36 12.25 2.37
CA GLY A 155 -5.79 13.25 3.27
C GLY A 155 -5.59 12.64 4.66
N ASP A 156 -4.59 13.15 5.38
CA ASP A 156 -4.24 12.70 6.72
C ASP A 156 -3.59 13.84 7.51
N GLU A 157 -3.39 13.62 8.81
CA GLU A 157 -2.70 14.55 9.70
C GLU A 157 -1.23 14.18 9.91
N ILE A 158 -0.47 15.07 10.53
CA ILE A 158 0.91 14.82 10.94
C ILE A 158 0.99 15.04 12.45
N PRO A 159 1.04 13.98 13.29
CA PRO A 159 1.10 12.55 12.93
C PRO A 159 -0.24 11.98 12.42
N SER A 160 -0.15 10.85 11.72
CA SER A 160 -1.28 10.17 11.06
C SER A 160 -2.41 9.79 12.03
N ILE A 161 -3.65 10.12 11.68
CA ILE A 161 -4.86 9.64 12.39
C ILE A 161 -5.32 8.26 11.91
N GLN A 162 -4.73 7.74 10.82
CA GLN A 162 -5.01 6.42 10.25
C GLN A 162 -3.77 5.51 10.31
N PRO A 163 -3.31 5.12 11.51
CA PRO A 163 -1.98 4.53 11.68
C PRO A 163 -1.86 3.06 11.24
N SER A 164 -2.93 2.40 10.78
CA SER A 164 -2.91 0.99 10.38
C SER A 164 -3.61 0.75 9.05
N LEU A 165 -3.30 -0.36 8.39
CA LEU A 165 -4.06 -0.82 7.21
C LEU A 165 -5.56 -0.98 7.49
N SER A 166 -5.95 -1.39 8.69
CA SER A 166 -7.36 -1.51 9.07
C SER A 166 -8.06 -0.16 9.16
N ALA A 167 -7.40 0.86 9.73
CA ALA A 167 -7.94 2.22 9.79
C ALA A 167 -8.06 2.82 8.37
N VAL A 168 -7.02 2.65 7.54
CA VAL A 168 -7.06 3.07 6.13
C VAL A 168 -8.18 2.36 5.37
N SER A 169 -8.35 1.06 5.57
CA SER A 169 -9.43 0.30 4.94
C SER A 169 -10.82 0.79 5.36
N ALA A 170 -11.00 1.15 6.63
CA ALA A 170 -12.26 1.71 7.13
C ALA A 170 -12.55 3.08 6.48
N SER A 171 -11.54 3.94 6.33
CA SER A 171 -11.68 5.21 5.61
C SER A 171 -12.03 5.00 4.15
N LEU A 172 -11.32 4.09 3.45
CA LEU A 172 -11.58 3.77 2.05
C LEU A 172 -12.98 3.23 1.79
N ALA A 173 -13.60 2.56 2.76
CA ALA A 173 -14.98 2.09 2.64
C ALA A 173 -16.00 3.25 2.50
N THR A 174 -15.62 4.46 2.93
CA THR A 174 -16.45 5.67 2.78
C THR A 174 -16.13 6.48 1.53
N VAL A 175 -15.02 6.17 0.84
CA VAL A 175 -14.61 6.87 -0.38
C VAL A 175 -15.34 6.27 -1.59
N PRO A 176 -16.14 7.06 -2.33
CA PRO A 176 -16.74 6.60 -3.57
C PRO A 176 -15.68 6.09 -4.56
N ALA A 177 -15.94 4.96 -5.22
CA ALA A 177 -14.99 4.38 -6.18
C ALA A 177 -14.60 5.36 -7.30
N ASP A 178 -15.50 6.26 -7.67
CA ASP A 178 -15.31 7.34 -8.64
C ASP A 178 -14.26 8.39 -8.22
N ASN A 179 -13.95 8.50 -6.93
CA ASN A 179 -12.91 9.40 -6.43
C ASN A 179 -11.51 8.78 -6.48
N CYS A 180 -11.42 7.49 -6.79
CA CYS A 180 -10.16 6.81 -7.01
C CYS A 180 -9.75 6.87 -8.48
N PHE A 181 -8.50 6.56 -8.73
CA PHE A 181 -7.89 6.50 -10.04
C PHE A 181 -7.66 5.05 -10.46
N GLY A 182 -7.67 4.81 -11.76
CA GLY A 182 -7.29 3.54 -12.39
C GLY A 182 -6.24 3.78 -13.46
N ARG A 183 -5.62 2.69 -13.90
CA ARG A 183 -4.75 2.63 -15.08
C ARG A 183 -5.21 1.53 -16.01
#